data_AF-A0ABD5MXR4-F1
#
_entry.id   AF-A0ABD5MXR4-F1
#
_cell.length_a   1.000
_cell.length_b   1.000
_cell.length_c   1.000
_cell.angle_alpha   90.00
_cell.angle_beta   90.00
_cell.angle_gamma   90.00
#
_symmetry.space_group_name_H-M   'P 1'
#
loop_
_entity.id
_entity.type
_entity.pdbx_description
1 polymer ?
#
loop_
_entity_poly.entity_id
_entity_poly.type
_entity_poly.pdbx_seq_one_letter_code
_entity_poly.pdbx_strand_id
1 'polypeptide(L)' 'MPTTIQLKDQTLERLKYFKEASKESYDEIINKILDDVEEGELSDETIEDLRTGLQEIKAGKGEDIEDVAKELGIKL' A
#
# COMPACT_ATOMS: atom_id res chain seq x y z
N MET A 1 -21.81 -6.14 -12.11
CA MET A 1 -22.99 -5.30 -12.42
C MET A 1 -22.94 -4.09 -11.53
N PRO A 2 -23.17 -2.86 -12.04
CA PRO A 2 -23.14 -1.66 -11.20
C PRO A 2 -24.43 -1.55 -10.38
N THR A 3 -24.28 -1.22 -9.10
CA THR A 3 -25.37 -0.90 -8.18
C THR A 3 -25.22 0.56 -7.76
N THR A 4 -26.33 1.25 -7.53
CA THR A 4 -26.31 2.65 -7.08
C THR A 4 -26.27 2.73 -5.56
N ILE A 5 -25.34 3.51 -5.03
CA ILE A 5 -25.32 3.96 -3.63
C ILE A 5 -25.54 5.47 -3.59
N GLN A 6 -26.18 5.97 -2.53
CA GLN A 6 -26.36 7.40 -2.31
C GLN A 6 -25.32 7.92 -1.32
N LEU A 7 -24.63 8.99 -1.70
CA LEU A 7 -23.60 9.64 -0.89
C LEU A 7 -23.98 11.10 -0.67
N LYS A 8 -23.58 11.66 0.47
CA LYS A 8 -23.65 13.11 0.69
C LYS A 8 -22.53 13.79 -0.10
N ASP A 9 -22.74 15.04 -0.50
CA ASP A 9 -21.73 15.83 -1.21
C ASP A 9 -20.39 15.88 -0.44
N GLN A 10 -20.45 16.01 0.88
CA GLN A 10 -19.25 15.99 1.73
C GLN A 10 -18.47 14.67 1.64
N THR A 11 -19.15 13.54 1.53
CA THR A 11 -18.49 12.23 1.36
C THR A 11 -17.87 12.12 -0.02
N LEU A 12 -18.57 12.61 -1.06
CA LEU A 12 -18.06 12.64 -2.42
C LEU A 12 -16.79 13.49 -2.54
N GLU A 13 -16.73 14.66 -1.88
CA GLU A 13 -15.53 15.49 -1.84
C GLU A 13 -14.36 14.79 -1.15
N ARG A 14 -14.62 14.05 -0.06
CA ARG A 14 -13.58 13.23 0.59
C ARG A 14 -13.07 12.14 -0.34
N LEU A 15 -13.94 11.44 -1.06
CA LEU A 15 -13.53 10.41 -2.02
C LEU A 15 -12.67 10.97 -3.16
N LYS A 16 -12.89 12.22 -3.58
CA LYS A 16 -12.03 12.87 -4.58
C LYS A 16 -10.59 13.05 -4.11
N TYR A 17 -10.37 13.24 -2.81
CA TYR A 17 -9.03 13.38 -2.23
C TYR A 17 -8.22 12.07 -2.33
N PHE A 18 -8.89 10.92 -2.24
CA PHE A 18 -8.25 9.60 -2.33
C PHE A 18 -7.92 9.16 -3.76
N LYS A 19 -8.28 9.98 -4.76
CA LYS A 19 -8.04 9.66 -6.16
C LYS A 19 -6.58 9.90 -6.52
N GLU A 20 -5.83 8.83 -6.78
CA GLU A 20 -4.40 8.91 -7.11
C GLU A 20 -4.17 9.11 -8.61
N ALA A 21 -5.08 8.61 -9.44
CA ALA A 21 -5.02 8.71 -10.89
C ALA A 21 -6.26 9.38 -11.48
N SER A 22 -6.10 10.19 -12.53
CA SER A 22 -7.22 10.90 -13.18
C SER A 22 -8.37 10.00 -13.66
N LYS A 23 -8.08 8.72 -13.95
CA LYS A 23 -9.04 7.74 -14.51
C LYS A 23 -9.63 6.76 -13.50
N GLU A 24 -9.29 6.87 -12.23
CA GLU A 24 -9.79 5.97 -11.19
C GLU A 24 -11.29 6.21 -10.92
N SER A 25 -12.06 5.12 -10.83
CA SER A 25 -13.47 5.13 -10.50
C SER A 25 -13.69 5.21 -8.99
N TYR A 26 -14.87 5.68 -8.57
CA TYR A 26 -15.21 5.68 -7.15
C TYR A 26 -15.35 4.27 -6.57
N ASP A 27 -15.67 3.28 -7.40
CA ASP A 27 -15.73 1.88 -6.99
C ASP A 27 -14.32 1.35 -6.63
N GLU A 28 -13.32 1.64 -7.46
CA GLU A 28 -11.92 1.31 -7.18
C GLU A 28 -11.41 2.00 -5.90
N ILE A 29 -11.69 3.29 -5.74
CA ILE A 29 -11.29 4.05 -4.54
C ILE A 29 -11.94 3.46 -3.28
N ILE A 30 -13.23 3.12 -3.34
CA ILE A 30 -13.94 2.55 -2.19
C ILE A 30 -13.35 1.20 -1.83
N ASN A 31 -13.12 0.31 -2.80
CA ASN A 31 -12.55 -1.00 -2.53
C ASN A 31 -11.14 -0.88 -1.95
N LYS A 32 -10.28 -0.01 -2.50
CA LYS A 32 -8.95 0.24 -1.93
C LYS A 32 -9.00 0.69 -0.46
N ILE A 33 -9.90 1.61 -0.13
CA ILE A 33 -10.08 2.06 1.26
C ILE A 33 -10.60 0.91 2.14
N LEU A 34 -11.47 0.04 1.62
CA LEU A 34 -11.95 -1.13 2.35
C LEU A 34 -10.84 -2.15 2.57
N ASP A 35 -10.04 -2.43 1.54
CA ASP A 35 -8.88 -3.31 1.61
C ASP A 35 -7.91 -2.82 2.70
N ASP A 36 -7.58 -1.53 2.72
CA ASP A 36 -6.73 -0.91 3.75
C ASP A 36 -7.30 -1.10 5.18
N VAL A 37 -8.63 -1.05 5.33
CA VAL A 37 -9.30 -1.23 6.63
C VAL A 37 -9.38 -2.70 7.03
N GLU A 38 -9.55 -3.60 6.06
CA GLU A 38 -9.63 -5.06 6.28
C GLU A 38 -8.26 -5.66 6.56
N GLU A 39 -7.20 -5.20 5.88
CA GLU A 39 -5.81 -5.59 6.15
C GLU A 39 -5.36 -5.13 7.55
N GLY A 40 -5.93 -4.03 8.05
CA GLY A 40 -5.69 -3.52 9.39
C GLY A 40 -4.35 -2.80 9.54
N GLU A 41 -3.97 -2.51 10.79
CA GLU A 41 -2.69 -1.88 11.08
C GLU A 41 -1.56 -2.93 11.11
N LEU A 42 -0.36 -2.53 10.68
CA LEU A 42 0.84 -3.33 10.88
C LEU A 42 1.04 -3.63 12.37
N SER A 43 1.47 -4.85 12.68
CA SER A 43 1.79 -5.20 14.07
C SER A 43 3.02 -4.41 14.55
N ASP A 44 3.12 -4.20 15.88
CA ASP A 44 4.28 -3.54 16.47
C ASP A 44 5.60 -4.23 16.10
N GLU A 45 5.59 -5.56 16.00
CA GLU A 45 6.74 -6.36 15.54
C GLU A 45 7.13 -6.01 14.10
N THR A 46 6.18 -6.00 13.17
CA THR A 46 6.43 -5.61 11.77
C THR A 46 6.95 -4.18 11.67
N ILE A 47 6.45 -3.26 12.49
CA ILE A 47 6.93 -1.88 12.53
C ILE A 47 8.39 -1.81 13.00
N GLU A 48 8.76 -2.57 14.03
CA GLU A 48 10.15 -2.61 14.53
C GLU A 48 11.11 -3.27 13.53
N ASP A 49 10.68 -4.33 12.84
CA ASP A 49 11.47 -4.98 11.80
C ASP A 49 11.75 -4.00 10.63
N LEU A 50 10.72 -3.28 10.18
CA LEU A 50 10.87 -2.24 9.16
C LEU A 50 11.83 -1.13 9.61
N ARG A 51 11.73 -0.68 10.86
CA ARG A 51 12.64 0.33 11.43
C ARG A 51 14.08 -0.17 11.45
N THR A 52 14.28 -1.42 11.84
CA THR A 52 15.60 -2.06 11.90
C THR A 52 16.21 -2.14 10.51
N GLY A 53 15.48 -2.69 9.53
CA GLY A 53 15.93 -2.77 8.14
C GLY A 53 16.30 -1.40 7.55
N LEU A 54 15.50 -0.36 7.83
CA LEU A 54 15.81 1.01 7.41
C LEU A 54 17.11 1.55 8.03
N GLN A 55 17.41 1.19 9.28
CA GLN A 55 18.67 1.57 9.92
C GLN A 55 19.87 0.84 9.33
N GLU A 56 19.71 -0.45 9.02
CA GLU A 56 20.76 -1.26 8.39
C GLU A 56 21.12 -0.76 7.00
N ILE A 57 20.12 -0.44 6.17
CA ILE A 57 20.32 0.18 4.86
C ILE A 57 21.06 1.52 5.00
N LYS A 58 20.64 2.38 5.95
CA LYS A 58 21.34 3.65 6.23
C LYS A 58 22.77 3.45 6.70
N ALA A 59 23.05 2.38 7.41
CA ALA A 59 24.39 2.00 7.84
C ALA A 59 25.22 1.31 6.74
N GLY A 60 24.67 1.15 5.53
CA GLY A 60 25.33 0.51 4.40
C GLY A 60 25.41 -1.01 4.50
N LYS A 61 24.59 -1.64 5.36
CA LYS A 61 24.52 -3.10 5.54
C LYS A 61 23.51 -3.75 4.60
N GLY A 62 23.52 -3.35 3.33
CA GLY A 62 22.70 -3.97 2.29
C GLY A 62 23.42 -5.15 1.64
N GLU A 63 22.64 -6.04 1.03
CA GLU A 63 23.14 -7.09 0.14
C GLU A 63 23.01 -6.65 -1.32
N ASP A 64 23.85 -7.22 -2.19
CA ASP A 64 23.74 -6.95 -3.62
C ASP A 64 22.47 -7.58 -4.18
N ILE A 65 21.74 -6.82 -5.00
CA ILE A 65 20.45 -7.26 -5.53
C ILE A 65 20.60 -8.51 -6.42
N GLU A 66 21.74 -8.68 -7.09
CA GLU A 66 22.04 -9.81 -7.96
C GLU A 66 22.25 -11.10 -7.16
N ASP A 67 22.90 -11.00 -6.00
CA ASP A 67 23.11 -12.11 -5.08
C ASP A 67 21.78 -12.53 -4.44
N VAL A 68 20.98 -11.58 -3.95
CA VAL A 68 19.66 -11.84 -3.38
C VAL A 68 18.72 -12.49 -4.41
N ALA A 69 18.70 -11.99 -5.63
CA ALA A 69 17.85 -12.55 -6.69
C ALA A 69 18.22 -14.01 -7.03
N LYS A 70 19.53 -14.32 -7.04
CA LYS A 70 20.03 -15.68 -7.25
C LYS A 70 19.60 -16.61 -6.12
N GLU A 71 19.67 -16.18 -4.86
CA GLU A 71 19.23 -16.97 -3.70
C GLU A 71 17.72 -17.25 -3.72
N LEU A 72 16.93 -16.24 -4.11
CA LEU A 72 15.46 -16.36 -4.20
C LEU A 72 14.97 -17.02 -5.49
N GLY A 73 15.85 -17.33 -6.44
CA GLY A 73 15.49 -17.91 -7.74
C GLY A 73 14.71 -16.95 -8.66
N ILE A 74 14.86 -15.65 -8.44
CA ILE A 74 14.19 -14.58 -9.20
C ILE A 74 15.12 -14.13 -10.33
N LYS A 75 14.56 -13.88 -11.51
CA LYS A 75 15.31 -13.34 -12.65
C LYS A 75 15.14 -11.82 -12.69
N LEU A 76 16.25 -11.08 -12.55
CA LEU A 76 16.34 -9.62 -12.73
C LEU A 76 16.36 -9.24 -14.22
#